data_AF-A0A954CGK4-F1
#
_entry.id   AF-A0A954CGK4-F1
#
_cell.length_a   1.000
_cell.length_b   1.000
_cell.length_c   1.000
_cell.angle_alpha   90.00
_cell.angle_beta   90.00
_cell.angle_gamma   90.00
#
_symmetry.space_group_name_H-M   'P 1'
#
loop_
_entity.id
_entity.type
_entity.pdbx_description
1 polymer ?
#
loop_
_entity_poly.entity_id
_entity_poly.type
_entity_poly.pdbx_seq_one_letter_code
_entity_poly.pdbx_strand_id
1 'polypeptide(L)'
;MEYDEAVTRAAGGLCAVLFMFAFGVFAFAGVAIALGPLDPSGPENMAVLRWVVLGFPLLELPAIALLWAQFSRRIADADDWQSRLVALRGRTIVIAALLEAPALLAGVVILLTGFSWQALPALGMFLIGLGLLLPLKGRIVKAIGREDGGMHDEYS
;
A
#
# COMPACT_ATOMS: atom_id res chain seq x y z
N MET A 1 12.76 26.32 8.71
CA MET A 1 11.39 26.78 8.34
C MET A 1 10.91 26.08 7.07
N GLU A 2 11.79 25.93 6.07
CA GLU A 2 11.54 25.15 4.85
C GLU A 2 11.29 23.65 5.14
N TYR A 3 12.01 23.06 6.09
CA TYR A 3 11.85 21.64 6.46
C TYR A 3 10.45 21.28 6.99
N ASP A 4 9.94 22.03 7.97
CA ASP A 4 8.63 21.76 8.58
C ASP A 4 7.48 21.90 7.56
N GLU A 5 7.58 22.89 6.66
CA GLU A 5 6.63 23.07 5.57
C GLU A 5 6.72 21.90 4.57
N ALA A 6 7.93 21.48 4.21
CA ALA A 6 8.15 20.35 3.31
C ALA A 6 7.61 19.03 3.89
N VAL A 7 7.81 18.76 5.18
CA VAL A 7 7.27 17.59 5.89
C VAL A 7 5.74 17.63 5.92
N THR A 8 5.17 18.80 6.21
CA THR A 8 3.70 18.95 6.28
C THR A 8 3.07 18.78 4.91
N ARG A 9 3.67 19.37 3.86
CA ARG A 9 3.23 19.21 2.47
C ARG A 9 3.40 17.76 2.00
N ALA A 10 4.48 17.08 2.38
CA ALA A 10 4.69 15.68 2.09
C ALA A 10 3.64 14.78 2.76
N ALA A 11 3.35 15.02 4.05
CA ALA A 11 2.33 14.29 4.79
C ALA A 11 0.95 14.43 4.13
N GLY A 12 0.56 15.67 3.82
CA GLY A 12 -0.71 15.94 3.13
C GLY A 12 -0.79 15.28 1.75
N GLY A 13 0.26 15.42 0.93
CA GLY A 13 0.32 14.81 -0.40
C GLY A 13 0.26 13.28 -0.36
N LEU A 14 1.03 12.65 0.54
CA LEU A 14 1.01 11.20 0.70
C LEU A 14 -0.33 10.71 1.26
N CYS A 15 -0.95 11.43 2.20
CA CYS A 15 -2.30 11.10 2.69
C CYS A 15 -3.32 11.13 1.54
N ALA A 16 -3.27 12.16 0.69
CA ALA A 16 -4.15 12.26 -0.47
C ALA A 16 -3.94 11.10 -1.45
N VAL A 17 -2.68 10.73 -1.72
CA VAL A 17 -2.36 9.57 -2.58
C VAL A 17 -2.88 8.26 -2.00
N LEU A 18 -2.62 7.98 -0.72
CA LEU A 18 -3.12 6.76 -0.07
C LEU A 18 -4.65 6.72 -0.02
N PHE A 19 -5.29 7.88 0.18
CA PHE A 19 -6.74 7.98 0.10
C PHE A 19 -7.25 7.67 -1.31
N MET A 20 -6.59 8.14 -2.36
CA MET A 20 -6.97 7.82 -3.75
C MET A 20 -6.86 6.32 -4.05
N PHE A 21 -5.79 5.66 -3.58
CA PHE A 21 -5.66 4.20 -3.66
C PHE A 21 -6.81 3.49 -2.93
N ALA A 22 -7.07 3.87 -1.68
CA ALA A 22 -8.16 3.29 -0.90
C ALA A 22 -9.52 3.50 -1.60
N PHE A 23 -9.79 4.72 -2.03
CA PHE A 23 -11.01 5.09 -2.72
C PHE A 23 -11.19 4.27 -4.02
N GLY A 24 -10.15 4.11 -4.83
CA GLY A 24 -10.18 3.32 -6.05
C GLY A 24 -10.59 1.86 -5.79
N VAL A 25 -9.92 1.21 -4.84
CA VAL A 25 -10.24 -0.18 -4.43
C VAL A 25 -11.67 -0.30 -3.91
N PHE A 26 -12.10 0.60 -3.01
CA PHE A 26 -13.43 0.51 -2.41
C PHE A 26 -14.54 0.87 -3.38
N ALA A 27 -14.35 1.87 -4.26
CA ALA A 27 -15.30 2.19 -5.31
C ALA A 27 -15.46 1.01 -6.26
N PHE A 28 -14.37 0.38 -6.67
CA PHE A 28 -14.41 -0.80 -7.53
C PHE A 28 -15.12 -1.97 -6.85
N ALA A 29 -14.78 -2.28 -5.59
CA ALA A 29 -15.45 -3.32 -4.82
C ALA A 29 -16.95 -3.02 -4.62
N GLY A 30 -17.32 -1.76 -4.37
CA GLY A 30 -18.72 -1.35 -4.23
C GLY A 30 -19.51 -1.52 -5.53
N VAL A 31 -18.93 -1.13 -6.67
CA VAL A 31 -19.52 -1.36 -8.01
C VAL A 31 -19.65 -2.85 -8.29
N ALA A 32 -18.64 -3.66 -7.95
CA ALA A 32 -18.67 -5.11 -8.09
C ALA A 32 -19.82 -5.75 -7.31
N ILE A 33 -20.03 -5.32 -6.06
CA ILE A 33 -21.15 -5.79 -5.23
C ILE A 33 -22.50 -5.34 -5.82
N ALA A 34 -22.59 -4.10 -6.30
CA ALA A 34 -23.84 -3.53 -6.84
C ALA A 34 -24.26 -4.17 -8.17
N LEU A 35 -23.32 -4.49 -9.05
CA LEU A 35 -23.58 -5.16 -10.32
C LEU A 35 -23.95 -6.64 -10.15
N GLY A 36 -23.48 -7.26 -9.05
CA GLY A 36 -23.68 -8.69 -8.80
C GLY A 36 -22.81 -9.58 -9.70
N PRO A 37 -22.89 -10.90 -9.50
CA PRO A 37 -22.04 -11.86 -10.19
C PRO A 37 -22.24 -11.83 -11.72
N LEU A 38 -21.17 -11.53 -12.44
CA LEU A 38 -21.06 -11.75 -13.89
C LEU A 38 -20.60 -13.19 -14.10
N ASP A 39 -21.54 -14.07 -14.47
CA ASP A 39 -21.39 -15.53 -14.51
C ASP A 39 -20.08 -16.01 -15.19
N PRO A 40 -19.11 -16.51 -14.42
CA PRO A 40 -17.88 -17.08 -14.95
C PRO A 40 -18.15 -18.57 -15.17
N SER A 41 -18.57 -18.90 -16.39
CA SER A 41 -18.93 -20.25 -16.82
C SER A 41 -17.94 -21.33 -16.31
N GLY A 42 -18.38 -22.15 -15.36
CA GLY A 42 -17.76 -23.42 -14.94
C GLY A 42 -17.12 -23.46 -13.53
N PRO A 43 -17.38 -24.51 -12.71
CA PRO A 43 -16.81 -24.65 -11.37
C PRO A 43 -15.27 -24.78 -11.35
N GLU A 44 -14.65 -25.22 -12.44
CA GLU A 44 -13.18 -25.28 -12.59
C GLU A 44 -12.56 -23.88 -12.65
N ASN A 45 -13.20 -22.93 -13.34
CA ASN A 45 -12.74 -21.53 -13.42
C ASN A 45 -12.87 -20.82 -12.07
N MET A 46 -13.91 -21.15 -11.30
CA MET A 46 -14.08 -20.68 -9.92
C MET A 46 -12.95 -21.17 -9.01
N ALA A 47 -12.54 -22.44 -9.11
CA ALA A 47 -11.44 -22.95 -8.29
C ALA A 47 -10.12 -22.21 -8.58
N VAL A 48 -9.82 -21.93 -9.85
CA VAL A 48 -8.64 -21.15 -10.26
C VAL A 48 -8.69 -19.72 -9.72
N LEU A 49 -9.83 -19.02 -9.86
CA LEU A 49 -10.02 -17.67 -9.33
C LEU A 49 -9.77 -17.60 -7.82
N ARG A 50 -10.21 -18.62 -7.07
CA ARG A 50 -9.99 -18.70 -5.61
C ARG A 50 -8.52 -18.89 -5.26
N TRP A 51 -7.82 -19.77 -5.98
CA TRP A 51 -6.38 -19.97 -5.80
C TRP A 51 -5.57 -18.74 -6.15
N VAL A 52 -5.95 -18.00 -7.19
CA VAL A 52 -5.30 -16.74 -7.54
C VAL A 52 -5.52 -15.70 -6.44
N VAL A 53 -6.74 -15.53 -5.93
CA VAL A 53 -7.01 -14.55 -4.86
C VAL A 53 -6.32 -14.86 -3.54
N LEU A 54 -6.14 -16.14 -3.20
CA LEU A 54 -5.46 -16.52 -1.95
C LEU A 54 -3.95 -16.65 -2.13
N GLY A 55 -3.50 -17.17 -3.27
CA GLY A 55 -2.09 -17.43 -3.55
C GLY A 55 -1.33 -16.18 -3.97
N PHE A 56 -1.95 -15.28 -4.73
CA PHE A 56 -1.29 -14.07 -5.22
C PHE A 56 -0.85 -13.12 -4.09
N PRO A 57 -1.70 -12.78 -3.08
CA PRO A 57 -1.25 -11.98 -1.95
C PRO A 57 -0.10 -12.64 -1.17
N LEU A 58 -0.11 -13.97 -1.03
CA LEU A 58 0.96 -14.71 -0.35
C LEU A 58 2.29 -14.67 -1.12
N LEU A 59 2.24 -14.67 -2.45
CA LEU A 59 3.42 -14.53 -3.31
C LEU A 59 3.95 -13.10 -3.36
N GLU A 60 3.08 -12.10 -3.22
CA GLU A 60 3.48 -10.70 -3.23
C GLU A 60 4.11 -10.25 -1.91
N LEU A 61 3.75 -10.84 -0.77
CA LEU A 61 4.34 -10.50 0.53
C LEU A 61 5.88 -10.51 0.53
N PRO A 62 6.57 -11.55 0.01
CA PRO A 62 8.02 -11.53 -0.16
C PRO A 62 8.52 -10.36 -1.01
N ALA A 63 7.85 -10.07 -2.13
CA ALA A 63 8.26 -8.97 -3.03
C ALA A 63 8.09 -7.61 -2.35
N ILE A 64 6.98 -7.42 -1.64
CA ILE A 64 6.70 -6.22 -0.83
C ILE A 64 7.76 -6.07 0.27
N ALA A 65 8.10 -7.14 0.98
CA ALA A 65 9.13 -7.12 2.03
C ALA A 65 10.51 -6.78 1.47
N LEU A 66 10.90 -7.35 0.32
CA LEU A 66 12.16 -7.07 -0.35
C LEU A 66 12.24 -5.60 -0.79
N LEU A 67 11.20 -5.10 -1.45
CA LEU A 67 11.14 -3.70 -1.87
C LEU A 67 11.11 -2.75 -0.68
N TRP A 68 10.38 -3.09 0.38
CA TRP A 68 10.36 -2.33 1.62
C TRP A 68 11.77 -2.20 2.20
N ALA A 69 12.52 -3.30 2.29
CA ALA A 69 13.90 -3.30 2.77
C ALA A 69 14.83 -2.49 1.85
N GLN A 70 14.71 -2.68 0.52
CA GLN A 70 15.51 -1.95 -0.46
C GLN A 70 15.30 -0.44 -0.39
N PHE A 71 14.05 0.01 -0.31
CA PHE A 71 13.74 1.44 -0.15
C PHE A 71 14.17 1.96 1.21
N SER A 72 14.04 1.17 2.28
CA SER A 72 14.50 1.59 3.61
C SER A 72 16.02 1.78 3.66
N ARG A 73 16.79 0.93 2.96
CA ARG A 73 18.23 1.13 2.77
C ARG A 73 18.52 2.40 1.97
N ARG A 74 17.82 2.64 0.85
CA ARG A 74 17.97 3.87 0.06
C ARG A 74 17.67 5.14 0.86
N ILE A 75 16.75 5.09 1.82
CA ILE A 75 16.50 6.20 2.73
C ILE A 75 17.68 6.35 3.69
N ALA A 76 18.19 5.27 4.28
CA ALA A 76 19.34 5.33 5.19
C ALA A 76 20.62 5.83 4.51
N ASP A 77 20.84 5.42 3.25
CA ASP A 77 22.04 5.74 2.46
C ASP A 77 22.00 7.15 1.83
N ALA A 78 20.88 7.86 1.91
CA ALA A 78 20.74 9.19 1.34
C ALA A 78 21.40 10.26 2.22
N ASP A 79 22.18 11.13 1.58
CA ASP A 79 23.04 12.12 2.24
C ASP A 79 22.24 13.26 2.91
N ASP A 80 21.10 13.65 2.35
CA ASP A 80 20.30 14.78 2.82
C ASP A 80 18.83 14.43 3.07
N TRP A 81 18.16 15.26 3.87
CA TRP A 81 16.75 15.06 4.23
C TRP A 81 15.82 15.14 3.01
N GLN A 82 16.19 15.88 1.97
CA GLN A 82 15.41 16.03 0.75
C GLN A 82 15.42 14.72 -0.06
N SER A 83 16.58 14.10 -0.27
CA SER A 83 16.69 12.81 -0.96
C SER A 83 16.02 11.70 -0.16
N ARG A 84 16.15 11.72 1.18
CA ARG A 84 15.42 10.81 2.08
C ARG A 84 13.91 10.95 1.93
N LEU A 85 13.40 12.18 1.82
CA LEU A 85 11.98 12.45 1.63
C LEU A 85 11.49 11.95 0.26
N VAL A 86 12.27 12.12 -0.80
CA VAL A 86 11.95 11.58 -2.13
C VAL A 86 11.94 10.06 -2.11
N ALA A 87 12.94 9.42 -1.50
CA ALA A 87 13.01 7.97 -1.35
C ALA A 87 11.84 7.43 -0.51
N LEU A 88 11.44 8.13 0.55
CA LEU A 88 10.27 7.82 1.36
C LEU A 88 8.98 7.90 0.56
N ARG A 89 8.78 8.97 -0.22
CA ARG A 89 7.62 9.11 -1.11
C ARG A 89 7.56 7.97 -2.13
N GLY A 90 8.69 7.67 -2.77
CA GLY A 90 8.82 6.56 -3.71
C GLY A 90 8.45 5.23 -3.08
N ARG A 91 8.98 4.94 -1.87
CA ARG A 91 8.61 3.74 -1.10
C ARG A 91 7.10 3.68 -0.88
N THR A 92 6.51 4.74 -0.35
CA THR A 92 5.09 4.75 0.00
C THR A 92 4.20 4.50 -1.22
N ILE A 93 4.50 5.16 -2.35
CA ILE A 93 3.71 4.99 -3.58
C ILE A 93 3.87 3.58 -4.14
N VAL A 94 5.11 3.08 -4.27
CA VAL A 94 5.37 1.77 -4.86
C VAL A 94 4.77 0.64 -4.02
N ILE A 95 4.93 0.70 -2.70
CA ILE A 95 4.36 -0.32 -1.82
C ILE A 95 2.83 -0.24 -1.80
N ALA A 96 2.24 0.97 -1.81
CA ALA A 96 0.78 1.11 -1.89
C ALA A 96 0.21 0.52 -3.19
N ALA A 97 0.86 0.78 -4.33
CA ALA A 97 0.46 0.24 -5.63
C ALA A 97 0.57 -1.30 -5.68
N LEU A 98 1.61 -1.88 -5.07
CA LEU A 98 1.73 -3.33 -4.94
C LEU A 98 0.63 -3.93 -4.07
N LEU A 99 0.28 -3.28 -2.97
CA LEU A 99 -0.82 -3.73 -2.10
C LEU A 99 -2.19 -3.57 -2.77
N GLU A 100 -2.34 -2.66 -3.73
CA GLU A 100 -3.59 -2.44 -4.46
C GLU A 100 -3.92 -3.60 -5.41
N ALA A 101 -2.92 -4.15 -6.11
CA ALA A 101 -3.10 -5.24 -7.07
C ALA A 101 -3.90 -6.46 -6.52
N PRO A 102 -3.57 -7.03 -5.35
CA PRO A 102 -4.33 -8.16 -4.79
C PRO A 102 -5.73 -7.72 -4.34
N ALA A 103 -5.89 -6.48 -3.89
CA ALA A 103 -7.20 -5.94 -3.50
C ALA A 103 -8.13 -5.73 -4.71
N LEU A 104 -7.60 -5.28 -5.84
CA LEU A 104 -8.35 -5.18 -7.10
C LEU A 104 -8.72 -6.56 -7.63
N LEU A 105 -7.81 -7.53 -7.58
CA LEU A 105 -8.12 -8.92 -7.94
C LEU A 105 -9.26 -9.48 -7.07
N ALA A 106 -9.25 -9.20 -5.77
CA ALA A 106 -10.36 -9.56 -4.89
C ALA A 106 -11.68 -8.89 -5.31
N GLY A 107 -11.64 -7.61 -5.73
CA GLY A 107 -12.80 -6.93 -6.32
C GLY A 107 -13.32 -7.60 -7.61
N VAL A 108 -12.42 -8.04 -8.49
CA VAL A 108 -12.78 -8.77 -9.72
C VAL A 108 -13.46 -10.09 -9.38
N VAL A 109 -12.95 -10.81 -8.38
CA VAL A 109 -13.58 -12.07 -7.95
C VAL A 109 -14.93 -11.82 -7.29
N ILE A 110 -15.10 -10.73 -6.54
CA ILE A 110 -16.42 -10.34 -6.03
C ILE A 110 -17.38 -10.05 -7.19
N LEU A 111 -16.91 -9.36 -8.23
CA LEU A 111 -17.72 -9.07 -9.42
C LEU A 111 -18.11 -10.34 -10.17
N LEU A 112 -17.22 -11.33 -10.28
CA LEU A 112 -17.49 -12.57 -11.02
C LEU A 112 -18.31 -13.57 -10.19
N THR A 113 -18.04 -13.67 -8.89
CA THR A 113 -18.52 -14.78 -8.06
C THR A 113 -19.56 -14.36 -7.02
N GLY A 114 -19.81 -13.05 -6.90
CA GLY A 114 -20.52 -12.47 -5.77
C GLY A 114 -19.63 -12.33 -4.54
N PHE A 115 -20.18 -11.83 -3.45
CA PHE A 115 -19.43 -11.67 -2.20
C PHE A 115 -18.87 -13.01 -1.71
N SER A 116 -17.57 -13.04 -1.42
CA SER A 116 -16.87 -14.22 -0.92
C SER A 116 -15.95 -13.86 0.24
N TRP A 117 -15.99 -14.67 1.30
CA TRP A 117 -15.09 -14.57 2.45
C TRP A 117 -13.61 -14.70 2.07
N GLN A 118 -13.32 -15.34 0.92
CA GLN A 118 -11.95 -15.55 0.43
C GLN A 118 -11.33 -14.28 -0.17
N ALA A 119 -12.14 -13.26 -0.47
CA ALA A 119 -11.66 -11.96 -0.93
C ALA A 119 -11.20 -11.05 0.22
N LEU A 120 -11.64 -11.32 1.46
CA LEU A 120 -11.32 -10.51 2.64
C LEU A 120 -9.83 -10.50 3.01
N PRO A 121 -9.05 -11.59 2.91
CA PRO A 121 -7.61 -11.55 3.20
C PRO A 121 -6.85 -10.54 2.35
N ALA A 122 -7.16 -10.43 1.05
CA ALA A 122 -6.52 -9.47 0.16
C ALA A 122 -6.91 -8.02 0.51
N LEU A 123 -8.19 -7.76 0.78
CA LEU A 123 -8.66 -6.44 1.24
C LEU A 123 -8.08 -6.07 2.61
N GLY A 124 -8.00 -7.03 3.53
CA GLY A 124 -7.40 -6.86 4.85
C GLY A 124 -5.92 -6.56 4.77
N MET A 125 -5.16 -7.28 3.93
CA MET A 125 -3.75 -7.01 3.67
C MET A 125 -3.55 -5.58 3.14
N PHE A 126 -4.37 -5.15 2.19
CA PHE A 126 -4.33 -3.80 1.66
C PHE A 126 -4.57 -2.74 2.74
N LEU A 127 -5.63 -2.90 3.54
CA LEU A 127 -5.94 -1.98 4.64
C LEU A 127 -4.84 -1.91 5.70
N ILE A 128 -4.30 -3.06 6.12
CA ILE A 128 -3.19 -3.14 7.07
C ILE A 128 -1.96 -2.46 6.47
N GLY A 129 -1.64 -2.75 5.21
CA GLY A 129 -0.51 -2.15 4.50
C GLY A 129 -0.62 -0.63 4.37
N LEU A 130 -1.80 -0.10 4.04
CA LEU A 130 -2.06 1.34 4.07
C LEU A 130 -1.86 1.93 5.47
N GLY A 131 -2.29 1.24 6.52
CA GLY A 131 -2.06 1.65 7.91
C GLY A 131 -0.58 1.70 8.30
N LEU A 132 0.24 0.79 7.76
CA LEU A 132 1.69 0.81 7.92
C LEU A 132 2.35 1.96 7.15
N LEU A 133 1.78 2.35 6.01
CA LEU A 133 2.25 3.43 5.15
C LEU A 133 1.78 4.83 5.57
N LEU A 134 0.88 4.94 6.55
CA LEU A 134 0.31 6.21 7.01
C LEU A 134 1.41 7.27 7.25
N PRO A 135 1.38 8.39 6.49
CA PRO A 135 2.43 9.39 6.49
C PRO A 135 2.20 10.39 7.64
N LEU A 136 2.21 9.89 8.87
CA LEU A 136 2.14 10.71 10.06
C LEU A 136 3.39 11.58 10.17
N LYS A 137 3.24 12.84 10.57
CA LYS A 137 4.36 13.79 10.70
C LYS A 137 5.54 13.18 11.48
N GLY A 138 5.26 12.54 12.63
CA GLY A 138 6.28 11.88 13.44
C GLY A 138 6.98 10.70 12.74
N ARG A 139 6.26 9.93 11.91
CA ARG A 139 6.86 8.83 11.12
C ARG A 139 7.75 9.34 10.00
N ILE A 140 7.34 10.44 9.35
CA ILE A 140 8.14 11.08 8.30
C ILE A 140 9.43 11.63 8.90
N VAL A 141 9.35 12.38 10.00
CA VAL A 141 10.53 12.93 10.70
C VAL A 141 11.45 11.80 11.16
N LYS A 142 10.90 10.72 11.73
CA LYS A 142 11.71 9.53 12.12
C LYS A 142 12.41 8.89 10.93
N ALA A 143 11.79 8.88 9.75
CA ALA A 143 12.34 8.24 8.56
C ALA A 143 13.37 9.10 7.82
N ILE A 144 13.22 10.43 7.80
CA ILE A 144 14.11 11.33 7.04
C ILE A 144 15.20 11.98 7.91
N GLY A 145 15.09 11.90 9.24
CA GLY A 145 15.97 12.60 10.18
C GLY A 145 15.61 14.08 10.34
N ARG A 146 16.30 14.78 11.22
CA ARG A 146 16.08 16.22 11.49
C ARG A 146 16.79 17.10 10.44
N GLU A 147 16.45 18.39 10.44
CA GLU A 147 17.00 19.41 9.52
C GLU A 147 18.54 19.53 9.61
N ASP A 148 19.14 19.12 10.73
CA ASP A 148 20.58 19.07 11.01
C ASP A 148 21.27 17.76 10.54
N GLY A 149 20.53 16.84 9.91
CA GLY A 149 21.04 15.55 9.45
C GLY A 149 21.11 14.47 10.55
N GLY A 150 20.78 14.82 11.79
CA GLY A 150 20.72 13.87 12.90
C GLY A 150 19.60 12.85 12.70
N MET A 151 19.96 11.57 12.61
CA MET A 151 19.03 10.46 12.83
C MET A 151 18.78 10.35 14.34
N HIS A 152 17.55 10.03 14.75
CA HIS A 152 17.28 9.71 16.16
C HIS A 152 18.07 8.46 16.53
N ASP A 153 19.11 8.60 17.35
CA ASP A 153 19.70 7.46 18.05
C ASP A 153 18.59 6.85 18.91
N GLU A 154 18.25 5.58 18.64
CA GLU A 154 17.23 4.82 19.37
C GLU A 154 17.66 4.47 20.82
N TYR A 155 18.65 5.19 21.38
CA TYR A 155 19.29 4.94 22.69
C TYR A 155 19.49 6.20 23.56
N SER A 156 18.60 7.20 23.47
CA SER A 156 18.56 8.34 24.40
C SER A 156 17.20 8.50 25.06
#